data_AF-Q65L37-F1
#
_entry.id   AF-Q65L37-F1
#
_cell.length_a   1.000
_cell.length_b   1.000
_cell.length_c   1.000
_cell.angle_alpha   90.00
_cell.angle_beta   90.00
_cell.angle_gamma   90.00
#
_symmetry.space_group_name_H-M   'P 1'
#
loop_
_entity.id
_entity.type
_entity.pdbx_description
1 polymer ?
#
loop_
_entity_poly.entity_id
_entity_poly.type
_entity_poly.pdbx_seq_one_letter_code
_entity_poly.pdbx_strand_id
1 'polypeptide(L)' 'MCRLCNGRKSIHQDARVGTIFRACPNCCTESGGLTDVIKHLEALIAKMKTRVTQGA' A
#
# COMPACT_ATOMS: atom_id res chain seq x y z
N MET A 1 -16.49 12.33 8.37
CA MET A 1 -15.77 11.22 9.06
C MET A 1 -16.54 9.93 8.84
N CYS A 2 -15.87 8.83 8.48
CA CYS A 2 -16.54 7.54 8.30
C CYS A 2 -16.99 6.98 9.65
N ARG A 3 -18.28 6.63 9.77
CA ARG A 3 -18.87 6.09 11.00
C ARG A 3 -18.31 4.71 11.39
N LEU A 4 -17.77 3.96 10.42
CA LEU A 4 -17.26 2.62 10.64
C LEU A 4 -15.87 2.62 11.29
N CYS A 5 -14.98 3.53 10.90
CA CYS A 5 -13.62 3.63 11.46
C CYS A 5 -13.43 4.84 12.40
N ASN A 6 -14.45 5.68 12.58
CA ASN A 6 -14.37 6.94 13.33
C ASN A 6 -13.16 7.80 12.93
N GLY A 7 -12.82 7.78 11.63
CA GLY A 7 -11.67 8.51 11.09
C GLY A 7 -10.30 7.84 11.27
N ARG A 8 -10.21 6.69 11.96
CA ARG A 8 -8.95 5.96 12.19
C ARG A 8 -8.44 5.19 10.97
N LYS A 9 -9.22 5.13 9.88
CA LYS A 9 -8.94 4.38 8.63
C LYS A 9 -8.78 2.85 8.80
N SER A 10 -8.79 2.34 10.02
CA SER A 10 -8.85 0.92 10.36
C SER A 10 -10.05 0.61 11.25
N ILE A 11 -10.45 -0.66 11.27
CA ILE A 11 -11.51 -1.22 12.10
C ILE A 11 -10.94 -2.36 12.95
N HIS A 12 -11.46 -2.48 14.17
CA HIS A 12 -11.10 -3.57 15.07
C HIS A 12 -12.11 -4.70 14.88
N GLN A 13 -11.62 -5.93 14.76
CA GLN A 13 -12.45 -7.12 14.65
C GLN A 13 -11.96 -8.14 15.68
N ASP A 14 -12.81 -8.48 16.64
CA ASP A 14 -12.51 -9.56 17.58
C ASP A 14 -12.52 -10.90 16.84
N ALA A 15 -11.39 -11.59 16.91
CA ALA A 15 -11.22 -12.97 16.49
C ALA A 15 -11.14 -13.87 17.72
N ARG A 16 -11.43 -15.17 17.53
CA ARG A 16 -11.40 -16.18 18.60
C ARG A 16 -10.06 -16.26 19.34
N VAL A 17 -8.98 -15.76 18.71
CA VAL A 17 -7.61 -15.74 19.24
C VAL A 17 -7.03 -14.31 19.14
N GLY A 18 -7.79 -13.30 19.57
CA GLY A 18 -7.31 -11.92 19.72
C GLY A 18 -7.96 -10.90 18.79
N THR A 19 -7.47 -9.67 18.79
CA THR A 19 -8.04 -8.56 18.00
C THR A 19 -7.28 -8.39 16.69
N ILE A 20 -8.01 -8.39 15.57
CA ILE A 20 -7.46 -8.13 14.23
C ILE A 20 -7.82 -6.70 13.83
N PHE A 21 -6.82 -5.96 13.38
CA PHE A 21 -7.02 -4.64 12.79
C PHE A 21 -7.09 -4.80 11.27
N ARG A 22 -8.21 -4.39 10.66
CA ARG A 22 -8.38 -4.41 9.20
C ARG A 22 -8.54 -2.99 8.69
N ALA A 23 -8.16 -2.76 7.43
CA ALA A 23 -8.48 -1.50 6.78
C ALA A 23 -10.01 -1.31 6.71
N CYS A 24 -10.48 -0.08 6.91
CA CYS A 24 -11.90 0.22 6.88
C CYS A 24 -12.45 0.00 5.46
N PRO A 25 -13.41 -0.91 5.23
CA PRO A 25 -13.91 -1.19 3.87
C PRO A 25 -14.56 0.04 3.22
N ASN A 26 -15.16 0.93 4.01
CA ASN A 26 -15.78 2.17 3.52
C ASN A 26 -14.77 3.32 3.30
N CYS A 27 -13.59 3.26 3.93
CA CYS A 27 -12.51 4.22 3.67
C CYS A 27 -11.40 3.63 2.80
N CYS A 28 -11.48 2.35 2.45
CA CYS A 28 -10.76 1.71 1.35
C CYS A 28 -11.32 2.17 0.00
N THR A 29 -11.80 3.41 -0.09
CA THR A 29 -11.90 4.10 -1.36
C THR A 29 -10.46 4.44 -1.71
N GLU A 30 -9.97 3.75 -2.73
CA GLU A 30 -8.56 3.68 -3.11
C GLU A 30 -7.77 2.79 -2.15
N SER A 31 -7.81 1.49 -2.43
CA SER A 31 -6.54 0.80 -2.70
C SER A 31 -5.70 1.77 -3.52
N GLY A 32 -4.91 2.61 -2.85
CA GLY A 32 -3.81 3.34 -3.45
C GLY A 32 -2.91 2.24 -3.99
N GLY A 33 -3.22 1.83 -5.21
CA GLY A 33 -2.65 0.65 -5.81
C GLY A 33 -1.15 0.81 -5.74
N LEU A 34 -0.45 -0.28 -5.45
CA LEU A 34 1.00 -0.28 -5.52
C LEU A 34 1.51 0.13 -6.91
N THR A 35 0.63 0.32 -7.90
CA THR A 35 0.87 0.90 -9.22
C THR A 35 1.88 2.06 -9.24
N ASP A 36 1.74 3.09 -8.40
CA ASP A 36 2.71 4.21 -8.40
C ASP A 36 4.08 3.78 -7.85
N VAL A 37 4.08 2.95 -6.82
CA VAL A 37 5.30 2.36 -6.25
C VAL A 37 5.98 1.42 -7.26
N ILE A 38 5.21 0.61 -7.98
CA ILE A 38 5.68 -0.31 -9.02
C ILE A 38 6.31 0.49 -10.16
N LYS A 39 5.63 1.52 -10.68
CA LYS A 39 6.18 2.41 -11.72
C LYS A 39 7.49 3.07 -11.27
N HIS A 40 7.55 3.50 -10.02
CA HIS A 40 8.77 4.10 -9.46
C HIS A 40 9.93 3.10 -9.40
N LEU A 41 9.67 1.87 -8.94
CA LEU A 41 10.66 0.80 -8.86
C LEU A 41 11.14 0.37 -10.25
N GLU A 42 10.24 0.26 -11.24
CA GLU A 42 10.59 -0.05 -12.63
C GLU A 42 11.52 1.01 -13.24
N ALA A 43 11.26 2.29 -12.98
CA ALA A 43 12.12 3.38 -13.44
C ALA A 43 13.52 3.36 -12.80
N LEU A 44 13.61 2.98 -11.52
CA LEU A 44 14.90 2.81 -10.82
C LEU A 44 15.70 1.65 -11.42
N ILE A 45 15.06 0.50 -11.66
CA ILE A 45 15.70 -0.67 -12.28
C ILE A 45 16.22 -0.32 -13.67
N ALA A 46 15.44 0.40 -14.48
CA ALA A 46 15.86 0.84 -15.81
C ALA A 46 17.12 1.74 -15.73
N LYS A 47 17.13 2.72 -14.82
CA LYS A 47 18.30 3.59 -14.58
C LYS A 47 19.54 2.83 -14.11
N MET A 48 19.37 1.79 -13.30
CA MET A 48 20.50 0.97 -12.85
C MET A 48 21.05 0.13 -14.00
N LYS A 49 20.19 -0.46 -14.84
CA LYS A 49 20.61 -1.22 -16.02
C LYS A 49 21.42 -0.37 -17.00
N THR A 50 21.01 0.87 -17.27
CA THR A 50 21.75 1.78 -18.16
C THR A 50 23.12 2.17 -17.61
N ARG A 51 23.26 2.30 -16.28
CA ARG A 51 24.55 2.59 -15.65
C ARG A 51 25.53 1.43 -15.77
N VAL A 52 25.02 0.18 -15.69
CA VAL A 52 25.86 -1.02 -15.84
C VAL A 52 26.34 -1.19 -17.29
N THR A 53 25.53 -0.87 -18.29
CA THR A 53 25.93 -0.96 -19.70
C THR A 53 26.82 0.18 -20.19
N GLN A 54 26.83 1.34 -19.53
CA GLN A 54 27.72 2.46 -19.88
C GLN A 54 29.09 2.39 -19.20
N GLY A 55 29.30 1.42 -18.30
CA GLY A 55 30.56 1.20 -17.61
C GLY A 55 31.30 -0.08 -18.02
N ALA A 56 30.89 -0.74 -19.11
CA ALA A 56 31.49 -1.94 -19.68
C ALA A 56 32.15 -1.66 -21.02
#